data_AF-A0AAV1Q670-F1
#
_entry.id   AF-A0AAV1Q670-F1
#
_cell.length_a   1.000
_cell.length_b   1.000
_cell.length_c   1.000
_cell.angle_alpha   90.00
_cell.angle_beta   90.00
_cell.angle_gamma   90.00
#
_symmetry.space_group_name_H-M   'P 1'
#
loop_
_entity.id
_entity.type
_entity.pdbx_description
1 polymer ?
#
loop_
_entity_poly.entity_id
_entity_poly.type
_entity_poly.pdbx_seq_one_letter_code
_entity_poly.pdbx_strand_id
1 'polypeptide(L)'
;MSGSKSGVQQKFKKDVPQALYIHCHAHRLNLVLVDVVRNVEAAAEFFETVQMLNNFFSNSVAHDLFIKKQRETESVTQPVELKSLSDTRWACQYAALVAI
;
A
#
# COMPACT_ATOMS: atom_id res chain seq x y z
N MET A 1 -2.83 15.68 -5.89
CA MET A 1 -4.22 15.82 -6.39
C MET A 1 -4.31 17.07 -7.26
N SER A 2 -4.20 16.89 -8.58
CA SER A 2 -4.21 17.95 -9.61
C SER A 2 -5.59 18.14 -10.27
N GLY A 3 -6.66 17.85 -9.54
CA GLY A 3 -8.03 17.94 -10.06
C GLY A 3 -8.37 19.37 -10.51
N SER A 4 -8.88 19.52 -11.72
CA SER A 4 -9.16 20.83 -12.33
C SER A 4 -10.34 21.58 -11.71
N LYS A 5 -11.32 20.87 -11.14
CA LYS A 5 -12.54 21.46 -10.57
C LYS A 5 -12.49 21.64 -9.04
N SER A 6 -11.95 20.65 -8.33
CA SER A 6 -11.94 20.60 -6.85
C SER A 6 -10.62 20.10 -6.26
N GLY A 7 -9.57 20.01 -7.09
CA GLY A 7 -8.26 19.54 -6.64
C GLY A 7 -7.59 20.52 -5.67
N VAL A 8 -6.75 19.98 -4.80
CA VAL A 8 -5.97 20.77 -3.82
C VAL A 8 -5.18 21.87 -4.52
N GLN A 9 -4.56 21.56 -5.66
CA GLN A 9 -3.89 22.54 -6.52
C GLN A 9 -4.78 23.74 -6.85
N GLN A 10 -6.02 23.49 -7.31
CA GLN A 10 -6.92 24.56 -7.76
C GLN A 10 -7.37 25.44 -6.61
N LYS A 11 -7.61 24.86 -5.43
CA LYS A 11 -7.94 25.60 -4.21
C LYS A 11 -6.80 26.54 -3.81
N PHE A 12 -5.57 26.01 -3.74
CA PHE A 12 -4.38 26.82 -3.44
C PHE A 12 -4.16 27.95 -4.45
N LYS A 13 -4.36 27.67 -5.75
CA LYS A 13 -4.18 28.68 -6.81
C LYS A 13 -5.24 29.79 -6.77
N LYS A 14 -6.42 29.51 -6.20
CA LYS A 14 -7.47 30.52 -6.01
C LYS A 14 -7.05 31.58 -4.98
N ASP A 15 -6.42 31.14 -3.89
CA ASP A 15 -6.00 32.02 -2.80
C ASP A 15 -4.62 32.64 -3.07
N VAL A 16 -3.74 31.93 -3.78
CA VAL A 16 -2.38 32.35 -4.13
C VAL A 16 -2.11 32.08 -5.62
N PRO A 17 -2.48 33.01 -6.53
CA PRO A 17 -2.36 32.81 -7.99
C PRO A 17 -0.93 32.54 -8.49
N GLN A 18 0.07 33.03 -7.77
CA GLN A 18 1.50 32.85 -8.06
C GLN A 18 2.05 31.49 -7.61
N ALA A 19 1.27 30.68 -6.88
CA ALA A 19 1.73 29.39 -6.41
C ALA A 19 2.00 28.45 -7.59
N LEU A 20 3.24 27.93 -7.65
CA LEU A 20 3.61 26.90 -8.61
C LEU A 20 3.19 25.54 -8.09
N TYR A 21 2.52 24.78 -8.94
CA TYR A 21 2.15 23.40 -8.65
C TYR A 21 3.10 22.44 -9.36
N ILE A 22 3.72 21.55 -8.59
CA ILE A 22 4.59 20.49 -9.09
C ILE A 22 4.00 19.16 -8.65
N HIS A 23 3.97 18.19 -9.56
CA HIS A 23 3.52 16.84 -9.22
C HIS A 23 4.57 16.12 -8.36
N CYS A 24 4.09 15.39 -7.35
CA CYS A 24 4.94 14.47 -6.61
C CYS A 24 5.29 13.26 -7.49
N HIS A 25 6.58 13.07 -7.78
CA HIS A 25 7.08 11.97 -8.60
C HIS A 25 6.74 10.60 -7.99
N ALA A 26 6.87 10.44 -6.67
CA ALA A 26 6.50 9.21 -5.99
C ALA A 26 5.00 8.88 -6.16
N HIS A 27 4.12 9.89 -6.10
CA HIS A 27 2.69 9.69 -6.33
C HIS A 27 2.39 9.33 -7.80
N ARG A 28 3.05 9.98 -8.76
CA ARG A 28 2.90 9.63 -10.18
C ARG A 28 3.34 8.20 -10.46
N LEU A 29 4.49 7.79 -9.92
CA LEU A 29 4.97 6.42 -10.05
C LEU A 29 3.98 5.42 -9.43
N ASN A 30 3.48 5.70 -8.23
CA ASN A 30 2.45 4.88 -7.59
C ASN A 30 1.21 4.71 -8.47
N LEU A 31 0.72 5.78 -9.11
CA LEU A 31 -0.43 5.68 -10.02
C LEU A 31 -0.15 4.75 -11.20
N VAL A 32 1.04 4.86 -11.83
CA VAL A 32 1.43 3.97 -12.93
C VAL A 32 1.51 2.51 -12.46
N LEU A 33 2.12 2.26 -11.30
CA LEU A 33 2.28 0.90 -10.78
C LEU A 33 0.93 0.25 -10.44
N VAL A 34 0.04 0.99 -9.78
CA VAL A 34 -1.32 0.52 -9.47
C VAL A 34 -2.11 0.22 -10.74
N ASP A 35 -2.02 1.10 -11.74
CA ASP A 35 -2.69 0.90 -13.02
C ASP A 35 -2.15 -0.35 -13.74
N VAL A 36 -0.83 -0.52 -13.83
CA VAL A 36 -0.21 -1.68 -14.46
C VAL A 36 -0.63 -2.98 -13.78
N VAL A 37 -0.56 -3.06 -12.44
CA VAL A 37 -0.94 -4.28 -11.72
C VAL A 37 -2.41 -4.63 -11.92
N ARG A 38 -3.31 -3.64 -11.96
CA ARG A 38 -4.73 -3.89 -12.22
C ARG A 38 -5.02 -4.38 -13.63
N ASN A 39 -4.18 -4.03 -14.61
CA ASN A 39 -4.35 -4.42 -16.01
C ASN A 39 -3.61 -5.72 -16.38
N VAL A 40 -2.86 -6.32 -15.44
CA VAL A 40 -2.24 -7.63 -15.62
C VAL A 40 -2.93 -8.60 -14.68
N GLU A 41 -3.80 -9.45 -15.22
CA GLU A 41 -4.67 -10.36 -14.47
C GLU A 41 -3.90 -11.17 -13.40
N ALA A 42 -2.83 -11.85 -13.81
CA ALA A 42 -1.99 -12.62 -12.88
C ALA A 42 -1.39 -11.78 -11.73
N ALA A 43 -1.07 -10.50 -11.99
CA ALA A 43 -0.57 -9.61 -10.95
C ALA A 43 -1.71 -9.16 -10.02
N ALA A 44 -2.88 -8.83 -10.58
CA ALA A 44 -4.06 -8.46 -9.80
C ALA A 44 -4.48 -9.60 -8.85
N GLU A 45 -4.59 -10.83 -9.36
CA GLU A 45 -4.93 -12.03 -8.56
C GLU A 45 -3.90 -12.30 -7.46
N PHE A 46 -2.62 -12.12 -7.78
CA PHE A 46 -1.55 -12.26 -6.80
C PHE A 46 -1.69 -11.28 -5.64
N PHE A 47 -1.86 -9.98 -5.93
CA PHE A 47 -2.02 -8.98 -4.87
C PHE A 47 -3.35 -9.12 -4.12
N GLU A 48 -4.42 -9.59 -4.78
CA GLU A 48 -5.67 -9.94 -4.10
C GLU A 48 -5.44 -11.07 -3.09
N THR A 49 -4.69 -12.10 -3.47
CA THR A 49 -4.31 -13.21 -2.57
C THR A 49 -3.51 -12.69 -1.37
N VAL A 50 -2.54 -11.80 -1.59
CA VAL A 50 -1.76 -11.16 -0.50
C VAL A 50 -2.68 -10.38 0.45
N GLN A 51 -3.66 -9.64 -0.09
CA GLN A 51 -4.64 -8.92 0.73
C GLN A 51 -5.53 -9.86 1.53
N MET A 52 -5.95 -10.98 0.95
CA MET A 52 -6.73 -12.02 1.65
C MET A 52 -5.94 -12.63 2.82
N LEU A 53 -4.64 -12.90 2.64
CA LEU A 53 -3.76 -13.34 3.72
C LEU A 53 -3.70 -12.32 4.85
N ASN A 54 -3.48 -11.04 4.52
CA ASN A 54 -3.49 -9.98 5.53
C ASN A 54 -4.83 -9.94 6.28
N ASN A 55 -5.97 -10.00 5.58
CA ASN A 55 -7.29 -9.96 6.20
C ASN A 55 -7.52 -11.16 7.14
N PHE A 56 -7.07 -12.35 6.75
CA PHE A 56 -7.17 -13.54 7.58
C PHE A 56 -6.36 -13.40 8.88
N PHE A 57 -5.09 -13.03 8.76
CA PHE A 57 -4.16 -12.91 9.89
C PHE A 57 -4.33 -11.62 10.70
N SER A 58 -5.10 -10.65 10.23
CA SER A 58 -5.43 -9.43 11.00
C SER A 58 -6.53 -9.66 12.04
N ASN A 59 -7.22 -10.81 12.01
CA ASN A 59 -8.16 -11.19 13.07
C ASN A 59 -7.40 -11.50 14.36
N SER A 60 -7.84 -10.95 15.50
CA SER A 60 -7.11 -11.01 16.79
C SER A 60 -6.62 -12.41 17.16
N VAL A 61 -7.46 -13.44 17.02
CA VAL A 61 -7.08 -14.82 17.38
C VAL A 61 -6.02 -15.39 16.43
N ALA A 62 -6.20 -15.19 15.12
CA ALA A 62 -5.26 -15.67 14.11
C ALA A 62 -3.93 -14.90 14.19
N HIS A 63 -4.00 -13.60 14.45
CA HIS A 63 -2.85 -12.73 14.66
C HIS A 63 -2.00 -13.19 15.85
N ASP A 64 -2.61 -13.39 17.01
CA ASP A 64 -1.91 -13.81 18.23
C ASP A 64 -1.24 -15.18 18.05
N LEU A 65 -1.94 -16.12 17.41
CA LEU A 65 -1.39 -17.43 17.08
C LEU A 65 -0.21 -17.33 16.09
N PHE A 66 -0.34 -16.49 15.06
CA PHE A 66 0.70 -16.26 14.07
C PHE A 66 1.97 -15.70 14.70
N ILE A 67 1.85 -14.66 15.53
CA ILE A 67 3.00 -14.07 16.24
C ILE A 67 3.62 -15.06 17.23
N LYS A 68 2.80 -15.84 17.95
CA LYS A 68 3.29 -16.87 18.88
C LYS A 68 4.11 -17.93 18.15
N LYS A 69 3.61 -18.44 17.02
CA LYS A 69 4.29 -19.46 16.22
C LYS A 69 5.62 -18.97 15.63
N GLN A 70 5.68 -17.71 15.21
CA GLN A 70 6.94 -17.11 14.76
C GLN A 70 7.99 -17.07 15.88
N ARG A 71 7.60 -16.72 17.11
CA ARG A 71 8.54 -16.68 18.26
C ARG A 71 9.02 -18.07 18.69
N GLU A 72 8.22 -19.10 18.46
CA GLU A 72 8.59 -20.50 18.71
C GLU A 72 9.58 -21.04 17.67
N THR A 73 9.77 -20.34 16.54
CA THR A 73 10.64 -20.77 15.45
C THR A 73 12.05 -20.21 15.67
N GLU A 74 13.04 -21.09 15.92
CA GLU A 74 14.41 -20.72 16.29
C GLU A 74 15.14 -19.83 15.26
N SER A 75 14.73 -19.86 13.98
CA SER A 75 15.31 -19.05 12.92
C SER A 75 14.79 -17.60 12.88
N VAL A 76 13.73 -17.26 13.61
CA VAL A 76 13.07 -15.95 13.54
C VAL A 76 13.48 -15.10 14.74
N THR A 77 14.40 -14.15 14.53
CA THR A 77 14.87 -13.24 15.59
C THR A 77 13.83 -12.17 15.94
N GLN A 78 13.03 -11.73 14.97
CA GLN A 78 11.91 -10.81 15.19
C GLN A 78 10.67 -11.25 14.40
N PRO A 79 9.47 -11.23 15.02
CA PRO A 79 8.23 -11.54 14.32
C PRO A 79 7.98 -10.56 13.19
N VAL A 80 7.53 -11.07 12.06
CA VAL A 80 7.16 -10.29 10.88
C VAL A 80 5.65 -10.06 10.87
N GLU A 81 5.26 -8.89 10.38
CA GLU A 81 3.89 -8.41 10.32
C GLU A 81 3.43 -8.29 8.88
N LEU A 82 2.34 -8.98 8.53
CA LEU A 82 1.69 -8.79 7.23
C LEU A 82 1.10 -7.40 7.17
N LYS A 83 1.42 -6.65 6.10
CA LYS A 83 0.90 -5.30 5.88
C LYS A 83 -0.31 -5.34 4.93
N SER A 84 -1.31 -4.52 5.25
CA SER A 84 -2.44 -4.29 4.36
C SER A 84 -1.98 -3.48 3.14
N LEU A 85 -2.53 -3.80 1.97
CA LEU A 85 -2.20 -3.11 0.73
C LEU A 85 -2.92 -1.75 0.67
N SER A 86 -2.33 -0.82 -0.07
CA SER A 86 -2.94 0.49 -0.30
C SER A 86 -2.70 0.97 -1.71
N ASP A 87 -3.76 1.41 -2.37
CA ASP A 87 -3.70 2.05 -3.68
C ASP A 87 -2.96 3.39 -3.66
N THR A 88 -2.82 4.01 -2.48
CA THR A 88 -2.20 5.34 -2.34
C THR A 88 -0.75 5.27 -1.89
N ARG A 89 -0.30 4.11 -1.39
CA ARG A 89 1.01 3.90 -0.77
C ARG A 89 1.61 2.58 -1.24
N TRP A 90 2.25 2.58 -2.41
CA TRP A 90 2.91 1.41 -2.98
C TRP A 90 3.92 0.74 -2.04
N ALA A 91 4.61 1.52 -1.20
CA ALA A 91 5.57 0.98 -0.24
C ALA A 91 4.96 -0.09 0.70
N CYS A 92 3.66 -0.02 0.99
CA CYS A 92 2.96 -1.02 1.78
C CYS A 92 2.90 -2.38 1.09
N GLN A 93 2.85 -2.41 -0.25
CA GLN A 93 2.84 -3.65 -1.02
C GLN A 93 4.19 -4.34 -0.96
N TYR A 94 5.29 -3.59 -1.13
CA TYR A 94 6.63 -4.13 -0.93
C TYR A 94 6.80 -4.72 0.48
N ALA A 95 6.37 -3.98 1.51
CA ALA A 95 6.43 -4.47 2.89
C ALA A 95 5.57 -5.72 3.12
N ALA A 96 4.41 -5.83 2.47
CA ALA A 96 3.57 -7.02 2.53
C ALA A 96 4.24 -8.24 1.88
N LEU A 97 4.98 -8.04 0.79
CA LEU A 97 5.71 -9.11 0.10
C LEU A 97 6.94 -9.60 0.87
N VAL A 98 7.66 -8.69 1.54
CA VAL A 98 8.78 -9.07 2.42
C VAL A 98 8.29 -9.88 3.64
N ALA A 99 7.01 -9.77 3.98
CA ALA A 99 6.40 -10.46 5.11
C ALA A 99 5.89 -11.87 4.79
N ILE A 100 5.98 -12.31 3.53
CA ILE A 100 5.62 -13.65 3.04
C ILE A 100 6.91 -14.42 2.75
#